data_AF-A0AAD7EEW6-F1
#
_entry.id   AF-A0AAD7EEW6-F1
#
_cell.length_a   1.000
_cell.length_b   1.000
_cell.length_c   1.000
_cell.angle_alpha   90.00
_cell.angle_beta   90.00
_cell.angle_gamma   90.00
#
_symmetry.space_group_name_H-M   'P 1'
#
loop_
_entity.id
_entity.type
_entity.pdbx_description
1 polymer ?
#
loop_
_entity_poly.entity_id
_entity_poly.type
_entity_poly.pdbx_seq_one_letter_code
_entity_poly.pdbx_strand_id
1 'polypeptide(L)'
;MLASMGYRTRILASVQDSLKRLQFDYIDLLQSHGFDYQTPIAETMEALHEVVKTGYVRYIGMSPCHAAVSCYAKYATGGSSKSCRPTDNGF
;
A
#
# COMPACT_ATOMS: atom_id res chain seq x y z
N MET A 1 -4.49 -24.17 -0.93
CA MET A 1 -5.69 -23.65 -1.61
C MET A 1 -5.87 -22.16 -1.29
N LEU A 2 -4.93 -21.30 -1.71
CA LEU A 2 -4.96 -19.83 -1.44
C LEU A 2 -4.36 -19.05 -2.63
N ALA A 3 -4.75 -19.40 -3.85
CA ALA A 3 -4.23 -18.77 -5.07
C ALA A 3 -5.25 -17.86 -5.79
N SER A 4 -6.40 -17.54 -5.17
CA SER A 4 -7.45 -16.74 -5.84
C SER A 4 -8.19 -15.72 -4.96
N MET A 5 -7.75 -15.48 -3.71
CA MET A 5 -8.20 -14.28 -2.99
C MET A 5 -7.32 -13.12 -3.44
N GLY A 6 -7.88 -12.22 -4.24
CA GLY A 6 -7.18 -11.05 -4.78
C GLY A 6 -6.45 -10.26 -3.70
N TYR A 7 -5.34 -9.62 -4.09
CA TYR A 7 -4.43 -8.91 -3.20
C TYR A 7 -5.15 -7.84 -2.35
N ARG A 8 -6.16 -7.19 -2.93
CA ARG A 8 -7.08 -6.26 -2.23
C ARG A 8 -7.75 -6.87 -0.99
N THR A 9 -8.36 -8.05 -1.13
CA THR A 9 -9.03 -8.74 -0.01
C THR A 9 -8.05 -9.10 1.10
N ARG A 10 -6.80 -9.41 0.71
CA ARG A 10 -5.74 -9.78 1.65
C ARG A 10 -5.27 -8.58 2.48
N ILE A 11 -5.19 -7.39 1.89
CA ILE A 11 -4.88 -6.15 2.62
C ILE A 11 -5.97 -5.84 3.65
N LEU A 12 -7.24 -5.83 3.23
CA LEU A 12 -8.36 -5.50 4.12
C LEU A 12 -8.45 -6.46 5.32
N ALA A 13 -8.33 -7.76 5.06
CA ALA A 13 -8.31 -8.76 6.12
C ALA A 13 -7.12 -8.54 7.09
N SER A 14 -5.93 -8.23 6.56
CA SER A 14 -4.74 -7.98 7.37
C SER A 14 -4.88 -6.74 8.27
N VAL A 15 -5.52 -5.68 7.78
CA VAL A 15 -5.81 -4.47 8.56
C VAL A 15 -6.82 -4.77 9.67
N GLN A 16 -7.92 -5.45 9.36
CA GLN A 16 -8.93 -5.84 10.36
C GLN A 16 -8.34 -6.73 11.45
N ASP A 17 -7.53 -7.72 11.07
CA ASP A 17 -6.83 -8.58 12.02
C ASP A 17 -5.86 -7.80 12.90
N SER A 18 -5.20 -6.78 12.35
CA SER A 18 -4.30 -5.91 13.11
C SER A 18 -5.06 -5.04 14.10
N LEU A 19 -6.18 -4.43 13.69
CA LEU A 19 -7.07 -3.67 14.58
C LEU A 19 -7.59 -4.54 15.73
N LYS A 20 -8.02 -5.77 15.42
CA LYS A 20 -8.51 -6.72 16.43
C LYS A 20 -7.42 -7.13 17.42
N ARG A 21 -6.18 -7.35 16.96
CA ARG A 21 -5.04 -7.70 17.84
C ARG A 21 -4.61 -6.54 18.72
N LEU A 22 -4.60 -5.33 18.17
CA LEU A 22 -4.16 -4.13 18.88
C LEU A 22 -5.27 -3.57 19.78
N GLN A 23 -6.54 -3.96 19.58
CA GLN A 23 -7.71 -3.44 20.28
C GLN A 23 -7.89 -1.92 20.08
N PHE A 24 -7.65 -1.45 18.86
CA PHE A 24 -7.87 -0.05 18.46
C PHE A 24 -8.88 0.03 17.32
N ASP A 25 -9.50 1.21 17.19
CA ASP A 25 -10.46 1.52 16.12
C ASP A 25 -9.78 2.01 14.83
N TYR A 26 -8.53 2.45 14.90
CA TYR A 26 -7.75 2.95 13.76
C TYR A 26 -6.25 2.67 13.91
N ILE A 27 -5.53 2.70 12.79
CA ILE A 27 -4.06 2.61 12.71
C ILE A 27 -3.52 3.96 12.21
N ASP A 28 -2.57 4.55 12.94
CA ASP A 28 -1.95 5.81 12.50
C ASP A 28 -1.10 5.61 11.25
N LEU A 29 -0.20 4.61 11.25
CA LEU A 29 0.69 4.32 10.14
C LEU A 29 0.58 2.84 9.73
N LEU A 30 0.04 2.58 8.55
CA LEU A 30 0.10 1.27 7.92
C LEU A 30 1.37 1.16 7.08
N GLN A 31 2.31 0.34 7.51
CA GLN A 31 3.53 0.06 6.75
C GLN A 31 3.31 -1.15 5.84
N SER A 32 3.29 -0.95 4.53
CA SER A 32 3.32 -2.05 3.57
C SER A 32 4.71 -2.67 3.54
N HIS A 33 4.81 -3.94 3.94
CA HIS A 33 6.06 -4.69 4.03
C HIS A 33 6.03 -5.86 3.05
N GLY A 34 6.61 -5.63 1.87
CA GLY A 34 6.65 -6.60 0.77
C GLY A 34 5.75 -6.19 -0.40
N PHE A 35 6.35 -6.12 -1.58
CA PHE A 35 5.66 -5.81 -2.82
C PHE A 35 5.45 -7.11 -3.60
N ASP A 36 4.22 -7.38 -4.03
CA ASP A 36 3.93 -8.51 -4.90
C ASP A 36 4.09 -8.10 -6.36
N TYR A 37 5.12 -8.61 -7.03
CA TYR A 37 5.38 -8.33 -8.45
C TYR A 37 4.40 -9.02 -9.40
N GLN A 38 3.57 -9.96 -8.92
CA GLN A 38 2.55 -10.62 -9.73
C GLN A 38 1.26 -9.81 -9.82
N THR A 39 0.99 -8.97 -8.81
CA THR A 39 -0.21 -8.12 -8.76
C THR A 39 0.10 -6.75 -9.38
N PRO A 40 -0.76 -6.22 -10.27
CA PRO A 40 -0.60 -4.87 -10.78
C PRO A 40 -0.50 -3.84 -9.65
N ILE A 41 0.48 -2.95 -9.74
CA ILE A 41 0.72 -1.92 -8.72
C ILE A 41 -0.49 -1.02 -8.48
N ALA A 42 -1.27 -0.73 -9.52
CA ALA A 42 -2.47 0.10 -9.43
C ALA A 42 -3.53 -0.53 -8.50
N GLU A 43 -3.74 -1.85 -8.58
CA GLU A 43 -4.68 -2.58 -7.72
C GLU A 43 -4.22 -2.52 -6.25
N THR A 44 -2.91 -2.69 -6.01
CA THR A 44 -2.31 -2.56 -4.68
C THR A 44 -2.53 -1.17 -4.11
N MET A 45 -2.26 -0.13 -4.90
CA MET A 45 -2.40 1.25 -4.46
C MET A 45 -3.86 1.66 -4.25
N GLU A 46 -4.78 1.18 -5.09
CA GLU A 46 -6.21 1.40 -4.93
C GLU A 46 -6.73 0.75 -3.64
N ALA A 47 -6.33 -0.49 -3.36
CA ALA A 47 -6.68 -1.18 -2.12
C ALA A 47 -6.17 -0.43 -0.88
N LEU A 48 -4.92 0.03 -0.90
CA LEU A 48 -4.35 0.83 0.20
C LEU A 48 -5.10 2.17 0.36
N HIS A 49 -5.44 2.83 -0.75
CA HIS A 49 -6.19 4.08 -0.74
C HIS A 49 -7.60 3.92 -0.18
N GLU A 50 -8.27 2.82 -0.49
CA GLU A 50 -9.59 2.50 0.07
C GLU A 50 -9.53 2.39 1.59
N VAL A 51 -8.52 1.73 2.17
CA VAL A 51 -8.37 1.60 3.63
C VAL A 51 -8.19 2.97 4.31
N VAL A 52 -7.54 3.92 3.64
CA VAL A 52 -7.43 5.30 4.12
C VAL A 52 -8.77 6.02 4.01
N LYS A 53 -9.49 5.87 2.89
CA LYS A 53 -10.83 6.45 2.72
C LYS A 53 -11.84 5.93 3.74
N THR A 54 -11.78 4.66 4.13
CA THR A 54 -12.67 4.10 5.15
C THR A 54 -12.33 4.56 6.57
N GLY A 55 -11.19 5.24 6.78
CA GLY A 55 -10.79 5.76 8.08
C GLY A 55 -10.14 4.73 9.02
N TYR A 56 -9.91 3.50 8.55
CA TYR A 56 -9.19 2.49 9.33
C TYR A 56 -7.70 2.83 9.47
N VAL A 57 -7.14 3.58 8.50
CA VAL A 57 -5.74 3.98 8.47
C VAL A 57 -5.64 5.48 8.18
N ARG A 58 -4.78 6.19 8.91
CA ARG A 58 -4.52 7.63 8.66
C ARG A 58 -3.42 7.87 7.64
N TYR A 59 -2.31 7.14 7.75
CA TYR A 59 -1.14 7.29 6.89
C TYR A 59 -0.66 5.93 6.38
N ILE A 60 -0.18 5.91 5.13
CA ILE A 60 0.44 4.73 4.52
C ILE A 60 1.94 4.98 4.39
N GLY A 61 2.73 4.04 4.88
CA GLY A 61 4.17 3.93 4.62
C GLY A 61 4.47 2.73 3.71
N MET A 62 5.53 2.84 2.93
CA MET A 62 6.05 1.73 2.11
C MET A 62 7.48 1.41 2.55
N SER A 63 7.79 0.14 2.81
CA SER A 63 9.16 -0.30 3.16
C SER A 63 10.09 -0.13 1.94
N PRO A 64 11.43 -0.32 2.08
CA PRO A 64 12.34 -0.22 0.95
C PRO A 64 11.85 -1.12 -0.17
N CYS A 65 11.49 -0.50 -1.28
CA CYS A 65 11.03 -1.13 -2.50
C CYS A 65 11.75 -0.45 -3.67
N HIS A 66 11.69 -1.06 -4.84
CA HIS A 66 12.34 -0.52 -6.03
C HIS A 66 11.95 0.94 -6.25
N ALA A 67 12.89 1.80 -6.64
CA ALA A 67 12.66 3.24 -6.74
C ALA A 67 11.45 3.57 -7.63
N ALA A 68 11.29 2.85 -8.75
CA ALA A 68 10.16 2.98 -9.65
C ALA A 68 8.80 2.69 -8.96
N VAL A 69 8.73 1.65 -8.12
CA VAL A 69 7.53 1.27 -7.37
C VAL A 69 7.17 2.32 -6.33
N SER A 70 8.16 2.81 -5.58
CA SER A 70 7.98 3.90 -4.61
C SER A 70 7.51 5.19 -5.28
N CYS A 71 8.06 5.52 -6.45
CA CYS A 71 7.68 6.69 -7.23
C CYS A 71 6.24 6.61 -7.73
N TYR A 72 5.85 5.45 -8.27
CA TYR A 72 4.50 5.23 -8.74
C TYR A 72 3.47 5.28 -7.60
N ALA A 73 3.80 4.69 -6.46
CA ALA A 73 2.96 4.74 -5.26
C ALA A 73 2.73 6.18 -4.76
N LYS A 74 3.79 7.00 -4.75
CA LYS A 74 3.70 8.44 -4.40
C LYS A 74 2.84 9.19 -5.41
N TYR A 75 3.00 8.94 -6.71
CA TYR A 75 2.18 9.55 -7.74
C TYR A 75 0.69 9.18 -7.60
N ALA A 76 0.38 7.89 -7.40
CA ALA A 76 -0.98 7.38 -7.27
C ALA A 76 -1.72 7.91 -6.03
N THR A 77 -0.98 8.28 -4.98
CA THR A 77 -1.53 8.83 -3.73
C THR A 77 -1.53 10.37 -3.69
N GLY A 78 -1.12 11.05 -4.77
CA GLY A 78 -1.10 12.51 -4.86
C GLY A 78 0.14 13.17 -4.20
N GLY A 79 1.18 12.41 -3.89
CA GLY A 79 2.46 12.92 -3.42
C GLY A 79 3.18 13.74 -4.51
N SER A 80 3.78 14.86 -4.11
CA SER A 80 4.50 15.79 -4.99
C SER A 80 5.52 15.09 -5.90
N SER A 81 5.35 15.24 -7.21
CA SER A 81 6.19 14.70 -8.29
C SER A 81 7.66 15.15 -8.25
N LYS A 82 8.00 16.14 -7.41
CA LYS A 82 9.35 16.71 -7.38
C LYS A 82 10.43 15.75 -6.88
N SER A 83 10.08 14.71 -6.11
CA SER A 83 11.04 13.69 -5.65
C SER A 83 11.07 12.42 -6.52
N CYS A 84 10.13 12.29 -7.45
CA CYS A 84 9.87 11.04 -8.17
C CYS A 84 9.84 11.36 -9.66
N ARG A 85 10.99 11.33 -10.31
CA ARG A 85 11.03 11.44 -11.76
C ARG A 85 10.89 10.02 -12.34
N PRO A 86 9.91 9.77 -13.21
CA PRO A 86 9.74 8.47 -13.88
C PRO A 86 10.93 8.04 -14.76
N THR A 87 11.93 8.92 -14.93
CA THR A 87 13.13 8.70 -15.75
C THR A 87 14.31 8.15 -14.97
N ASP A 88 14.17 7.89 -13.68
CA ASP A 88 15.27 7.45 -12.82
C ASP A 88 15.39 5.92 -12.92
N ASN A 89 15.59 5.43 -14.15
CA ASN A 89 16.05 4.08 -14.45
C ASN A 89 17.51 3.98 -14.01
N GLY A 90 17.73 3.90 -12.70
CA GLY A 90 19.02 3.60 -12.10
C GLY A 90 19.17 2.09 -11.88
N PHE A 91 19.40 1.37 -12.99
CA PHE A 91 19.59 -0.08 -13.14
C PHE A 91 18.34 -0.97 -13.08
#